data_AF-A0A1Q6XV30-F1
#
_entry.id   AF-A0A1Q6XV30-F1
#
_cell.length_a   1.000
_cell.length_b   1.000
_cell.length_c   1.000
_cell.angle_alpha   90.00
_cell.angle_beta   90.00
_cell.angle_gamma   90.00
#
_symmetry.space_group_name_H-M   'P 1'
#
loop_
_entity.id
_entity.type
_entity.pdbx_description
1 polymer ?
#
loop_
_entity_poly.entity_id
_entity_poly.type
_entity_poly.pdbx_seq_one_letter_code
_entity_poly.pdbx_strand_id
1 'polypeptide(L)'
;MPSPGLAALWWANTLGTLMNQEAQYVAFFSTEGVDTPYPMFTSDGLHQTPMLRVMQVFSHLQHNLVPLQVQQNPVGVYATQDDTHQALSLLFVNTSALSQLVQISAQNQFFGFSSWHDVDLTLFGFSITLVTLHHGGGAEAYSYIVPNSNVPNLAPLLYTVCGKNLDPLANVKPC
;
A
#
# COMPACT_ATOMS: atom_id res chain seq x y z
N MET A 1 -16.59 -18.23 -3.06
CA MET A 1 -15.50 -17.75 -2.19
C MET A 1 -14.74 -16.66 -2.94
N PRO A 2 -14.29 -15.57 -2.29
CA PRO A 2 -13.49 -14.53 -2.95
C PRO A 2 -12.18 -15.13 -3.50
N SER A 3 -11.61 -14.53 -4.55
CA SER A 3 -10.30 -14.96 -5.05
C SER A 3 -9.22 -14.76 -3.97
N PRO A 4 -8.11 -15.52 -4.01
CA PRO A 4 -6.98 -15.32 -3.10
C PRO A 4 -6.45 -13.88 -3.12
N GLY A 5 -6.48 -13.21 -4.28
CA GLY A 5 -6.09 -11.81 -4.41
C GLY A 5 -7.02 -10.87 -3.65
N LEU A 6 -8.34 -10.98 -3.84
CA LEU A 6 -9.31 -10.15 -3.13
C LEU A 6 -9.27 -10.37 -1.62
N ALA A 7 -9.01 -11.61 -1.19
CA ALA A 7 -8.87 -11.92 0.22
C ALA A 7 -7.57 -11.34 0.80
N ALA A 8 -6.45 -11.38 0.06
CA ALA A 8 -5.21 -10.72 0.48
C ALA A 8 -5.38 -9.20 0.61
N LEU A 9 -6.12 -8.57 -0.31
CA LEU A 9 -6.45 -7.15 -0.23
C LEU A 9 -7.33 -6.81 0.96
N TRP A 10 -8.33 -7.64 1.27
CA TRP A 10 -9.14 -7.50 2.47
C TRP A 10 -8.28 -7.52 3.74
N TRP A 11 -7.30 -8.44 3.80
CA TRP A 11 -6.35 -8.49 4.91
C TRP A 11 -5.43 -7.28 4.97
N ALA A 12 -4.98 -6.75 3.84
CA ALA A 12 -4.23 -5.50 3.82
C ALA A 12 -5.01 -4.37 4.49
N ASN A 13 -6.32 -4.26 4.19
CA ASN A 13 -7.17 -3.26 4.84
C ASN A 13 -7.33 -3.54 6.35
N THR A 14 -7.60 -4.79 6.71
CA THR A 14 -7.71 -5.21 8.13
C THR A 14 -6.43 -4.90 8.90
N LEU A 15 -5.27 -5.16 8.30
CA LEU A 15 -3.96 -4.86 8.85
C LEU A 15 -3.77 -3.38 9.13
N GLY A 16 -4.03 -2.54 8.12
CA GLY A 16 -3.94 -1.09 8.29
C GLY A 16 -4.90 -0.61 9.40
N THR A 17 -6.11 -1.16 9.47
CA THR A 17 -7.07 -0.81 10.52
C THR A 17 -6.55 -1.20 11.91
N LEU A 18 -5.95 -2.38 12.06
CA LEU A 18 -5.32 -2.80 13.32
C LEU A 18 -4.13 -1.91 13.68
N MET A 19 -3.30 -1.53 12.72
CA MET A 19 -2.22 -0.56 12.93
C MET A 19 -2.76 0.77 13.44
N ASN A 20 -3.81 1.30 12.81
CA ASN A 20 -4.42 2.58 13.21
C ASN A 20 -5.12 2.52 14.58
N GLN A 21 -5.43 1.32 15.07
CA GLN A 21 -5.92 1.07 16.43
C GLN A 21 -4.79 0.86 17.44
N GLU A 22 -3.53 1.02 17.03
CA GLU A 22 -2.34 0.79 17.86
C GLU A 22 -2.29 -0.64 18.44
N ALA A 23 -2.80 -1.63 17.69
CA ALA A 23 -2.74 -3.01 18.11
C ALA A 23 -1.28 -3.45 18.29
N GLN A 24 -0.90 -3.77 19.53
CA GLN A 24 0.49 -4.07 19.92
C GLN A 24 1.05 -5.36 19.32
N TYR A 25 0.19 -6.26 18.84
CA TYR A 25 0.59 -7.54 18.28
C TYR A 25 -0.38 -7.95 17.18
N VAL A 26 0.17 -8.21 15.99
CA VAL A 26 -0.54 -8.91 14.92
C VAL A 26 0.30 -10.11 14.52
N ALA A 27 -0.15 -11.31 14.90
CA ALA A 27 0.48 -12.54 14.45
C ALA A 27 0.12 -12.82 12.99
N PHE A 28 1.14 -12.91 12.15
CA PHE A 28 1.02 -13.57 10.85
C PHE A 28 1.63 -14.95 10.94
N PHE A 29 0.79 -15.97 10.73
CA PHE A 29 1.28 -17.33 10.62
C PHE A 29 1.40 -17.70 9.14
N SER A 30 2.63 -17.95 8.72
CA SER A 30 2.99 -18.40 7.39
C SER A 30 3.98 -19.54 7.56
N THR A 31 3.49 -20.72 7.93
CA THR A 31 4.28 -21.95 7.85
C THR A 31 3.75 -22.79 6.69
N GLU A 32 4.68 -23.39 5.97
CA GLU A 32 4.42 -24.46 5.00
C GLU A 32 3.49 -25.53 5.64
N GLY A 33 2.42 -25.89 4.95
CA GLY A 33 1.46 -26.91 5.41
C GLY A 33 0.30 -26.41 6.28
N VAL A 34 0.09 -25.09 6.43
CA VAL A 34 -1.10 -24.55 7.11
C VAL A 34 -1.98 -23.78 6.12
N ASP A 35 -3.09 -24.39 5.73
CA ASP A 35 -4.02 -23.89 4.71
C ASP A 35 -4.88 -22.68 5.16
N THR A 36 -4.67 -22.13 6.36
CA THR A 36 -5.56 -21.08 6.88
C THR A 36 -4.87 -20.01 7.74
N PRO A 37 -5.26 -18.73 7.59
CA PRO A 37 -6.27 -18.24 6.66
C PRO A 37 -5.69 -17.80 5.30
N TYR A 38 -4.42 -17.37 5.19
CA TYR A 38 -3.82 -16.89 3.94
C TYR A 38 -2.28 -17.04 3.92
N PRO A 39 -1.73 -18.14 3.37
CA PRO A 39 -0.30 -18.39 3.42
C PRO A 39 0.47 -17.51 2.42
N MET A 40 1.73 -17.17 2.71
CA MET A 40 2.61 -16.45 1.76
C MET A 40 3.12 -17.33 0.61
N PHE A 41 3.12 -18.66 0.82
CA PHE A 41 3.50 -19.66 -0.17
C PHE A 41 2.42 -20.75 -0.22
N THR A 42 2.14 -21.31 -1.40
CA THR A 42 1.21 -22.43 -1.53
C THR A 42 1.79 -23.70 -0.89
N SER A 43 0.92 -24.57 -0.38
CA SER A 43 1.31 -25.85 0.21
C SER A 43 1.83 -26.85 -0.84
N ASP A 44 1.47 -26.65 -2.11
CA ASP A 44 1.89 -27.44 -3.26
C ASP A 44 3.05 -26.78 -4.02
N GLY A 45 4.27 -26.97 -3.51
CA GLY A 45 5.49 -26.56 -4.24
C GLY A 45 5.96 -25.13 -3.98
N LEU A 46 5.51 -24.51 -2.87
CA LEU A 46 6.02 -23.23 -2.37
C LEU A 46 5.90 -22.08 -3.38
N HIS A 47 4.84 -22.09 -4.20
CA HIS A 47 4.59 -20.97 -5.10
C HIS A 47 4.19 -19.74 -4.30
N GLN A 48 4.71 -18.57 -4.67
CA GLN A 48 4.35 -17.31 -4.01
C GLN A 48 2.83 -17.09 -4.11
N THR A 49 2.22 -16.40 -3.13
CA THR A 49 0.80 -16.01 -3.14
C THR A 49 0.62 -14.49 -3.21
N PRO A 50 -0.59 -13.97 -3.52
CA PRO A 50 -0.88 -12.54 -3.40
C PRO A 50 -0.59 -11.97 -2.00
N MET A 51 -0.71 -12.81 -0.95
CA MET A 51 -0.42 -12.39 0.42
C MET A 51 1.06 -12.02 0.57
N LEU A 52 1.98 -12.76 -0.04
CA LEU A 52 3.41 -12.40 -0.01
C LEU A 52 3.63 -10.99 -0.58
N ARG A 53 2.97 -10.64 -1.68
CA ARG A 53 3.08 -9.30 -2.30
C ARG A 53 2.53 -8.21 -1.39
N VAL A 54 1.40 -8.46 -0.73
CA VAL A 54 0.87 -7.56 0.30
C VAL A 54 1.91 -7.36 1.40
N MET A 55 2.45 -8.44 1.97
CA MET A 55 3.44 -8.34 3.05
C MET A 55 4.74 -7.66 2.62
N GLN A 56 5.15 -7.82 1.35
CA GLN A 56 6.27 -7.06 0.77
C GLN A 56 5.98 -5.56 0.77
N VAL A 57 4.77 -5.11 0.42
CA VAL A 57 4.39 -3.69 0.53
C VAL A 57 4.48 -3.22 1.99
N PHE A 58 3.93 -3.99 2.93
CA PHE A 58 3.99 -3.65 4.36
C PHE A 58 5.43 -3.59 4.89
N SER A 59 6.36 -4.37 4.33
CA SER A 59 7.77 -4.33 4.75
C SER A 59 8.49 -3.02 4.43
N HIS A 60 7.90 -2.16 3.58
CA HIS A 60 8.42 -0.84 3.23
C HIS A 60 7.83 0.30 4.07
N LEU A 61 6.91 0.01 5.01
CA LEU A 61 6.37 1.00 5.94
C LEU A 61 7.44 1.52 6.90
N GLN A 62 7.28 2.76 7.35
CA GLN A 62 8.10 3.30 8.43
C GLN A 62 7.63 2.77 9.79
N HIS A 63 8.44 3.01 10.82
CA HIS A 63 8.26 2.41 12.13
C HIS A 63 7.13 3.03 12.96
N ASN A 64 6.94 4.35 12.88
CA ASN A 64 6.01 5.05 13.79
C ASN A 64 4.68 5.33 13.10
N LEU A 65 3.56 4.99 13.74
CA LEU A 65 2.23 5.31 13.23
C LEU A 65 1.97 6.82 13.31
N VAL A 66 1.39 7.39 12.26
CA VAL A 66 0.82 8.73 12.27
C VAL A 66 -0.71 8.62 12.21
N PRO A 67 -1.44 9.02 13.26
CA PRO A 67 -2.89 8.87 13.29
C PRO A 67 -3.55 9.77 12.24
N LEU A 68 -4.41 9.19 11.40
CA LEU A 68 -5.16 9.91 10.39
C LEU A 68 -6.65 9.96 10.72
N GLN A 69 -7.27 11.13 10.57
CA GLN A 69 -8.72 11.32 10.63
C GLN A 69 -9.32 11.34 9.22
N VAL A 70 -9.13 10.25 8.47
CA VAL A 70 -9.59 10.15 7.07
C VAL A 70 -10.73 9.15 6.94
N GLN A 71 -11.69 9.43 6.06
CA GLN A 71 -12.80 8.53 5.75
C GLN A 71 -12.27 7.26 5.08
N GLN A 72 -12.45 6.11 5.75
CA GLN A 72 -12.13 4.79 5.22
C GLN A 72 -13.34 4.29 4.43
N ASN A 73 -13.40 4.57 3.12
CA ASN A 73 -14.17 3.83 2.10
C ASN A 73 -14.33 4.66 0.81
N PRO A 74 -14.11 4.08 -0.39
CA PRO A 74 -13.67 2.70 -0.66
C PRO A 74 -12.15 2.49 -0.53
N VAL A 75 -11.41 3.57 -0.22
CA VAL A 75 -9.96 3.56 -0.01
C VAL A 75 -9.66 3.69 1.47
N GLY A 76 -8.96 2.69 2.04
CA GLY A 76 -8.33 2.81 3.35
C GLY A 76 -7.01 3.57 3.23
N VAL A 77 -6.73 4.49 4.16
CA VAL A 77 -5.48 5.28 4.20
C VAL A 77 -4.86 5.17 5.57
N TYR A 78 -3.55 4.86 5.61
CA TYR A 78 -2.78 4.68 6.83
C TYR A 78 -1.43 5.36 6.67
N ALA A 79 -0.94 6.05 7.71
CA ALA A 79 0.31 6.78 7.65
C ALA A 79 1.31 6.25 8.67
N THR A 80 2.58 6.19 8.26
CA THR A 80 3.72 5.91 9.13
C THR A 80 4.86 6.87 8.84
N GLN A 81 5.71 7.13 9.82
CA GLN A 81 6.85 8.03 9.73
C GLN A 81 8.09 7.41 10.36
N ASP A 82 9.27 7.77 9.88
CA ASP A 82 10.55 7.37 10.46
C ASP A 82 10.83 8.13 11.77
N ASP A 83 11.81 7.67 12.55
CA ASP A 83 12.18 8.30 13.82
C ASP A 83 12.71 9.73 13.64
N THR A 84 13.35 10.02 12.50
CA THR A 84 13.97 11.33 12.22
C THR A 84 13.03 12.31 11.51
N HIS A 85 11.77 11.91 11.31
CA HIS A 85 10.75 12.69 10.60
C HIS A 85 11.18 13.12 9.19
N GLN A 86 12.08 12.37 8.55
CA GLN A 86 12.58 12.61 7.19
C GLN A 86 11.82 11.81 6.14
N ALA A 87 11.06 10.79 6.51
CA ALA A 87 10.28 9.96 5.59
C ALA A 87 8.86 9.73 6.10
N LEU A 88 7.85 10.06 5.28
CA LEU A 88 6.44 9.81 5.55
C LEU A 88 5.91 8.80 4.54
N SER A 89 5.45 7.65 5.02
CA SER A 89 4.85 6.61 4.22
C SER A 89 3.32 6.64 4.36
N LEU A 90 2.62 6.73 3.24
CA LEU A 90 1.16 6.64 3.16
C LEU A 90 0.78 5.35 2.41
N LEU A 91 0.06 4.47 3.11
CA LEU A 91 -0.48 3.24 2.57
C LEU A 91 -1.93 3.43 2.19
N PHE A 92 -2.25 3.13 0.93
CA PHE A 92 -3.57 3.15 0.36
C PHE A 92 -4.03 1.74 0.01
N VAL A 93 -5.23 1.37 0.43
CA VAL A 93 -5.87 0.09 0.08
C VAL A 93 -7.18 0.39 -0.64
N ASN A 94 -7.19 0.28 -1.97
CA ASN A 94 -8.39 0.52 -2.79
C ASN A 94 -9.17 -0.78 -2.98
N THR A 95 -10.28 -0.92 -2.25
CA THR A 95 -11.16 -2.09 -2.31
C THR A 95 -12.23 -2.01 -3.40
N SER A 96 -12.31 -0.88 -4.12
CA SER A 96 -13.22 -0.70 -5.25
C SER A 96 -12.67 -1.34 -6.52
N ALA A 97 -13.55 -1.72 -7.44
CA ALA A 97 -13.18 -2.08 -8.80
C ALA A 97 -12.72 -0.88 -9.65
N LEU A 98 -12.98 0.35 -9.19
CA LEU A 98 -12.68 1.58 -9.90
C LEU A 98 -11.37 2.19 -9.41
N SER A 99 -10.57 2.69 -10.34
CA SER A 99 -9.41 3.51 -10.01
C SER A 99 -9.84 4.82 -9.33
N GLN A 100 -9.05 5.28 -8.38
CA GLN A 100 -9.23 6.55 -7.68
C GLN A 100 -8.00 7.44 -7.92
N LEU A 101 -8.20 8.75 -8.00
CA LEU A 101 -7.11 9.72 -8.03
C LEU A 101 -6.96 10.32 -6.64
N VAL A 102 -5.74 10.33 -6.13
CA VAL A 102 -5.40 10.91 -4.83
C VAL A 102 -4.34 11.97 -5.03
N GLN A 103 -4.60 13.14 -4.46
CA GLN A 103 -3.63 14.22 -4.40
C GLN A 103 -3.16 14.38 -2.96
N ILE A 104 -1.84 14.32 -2.78
CA ILE A 104 -1.19 14.57 -1.51
C ILE A 104 -0.51 15.94 -1.62
N SER A 105 -0.90 16.86 -0.76
CA SER A 105 -0.35 18.21 -0.73
C SER A 105 0.16 18.60 0.65
N ALA A 106 1.20 19.40 0.68
CA ALA A 106 1.70 19.96 1.92
C ALA A 106 0.77 21.07 2.43
N GLN A 107 0.32 21.01 3.69
CA GLN A 107 -0.60 22.03 4.24
C GLN A 107 0.03 23.42 4.38
N ASN A 108 1.35 23.53 4.54
CA ASN A 108 2.04 24.81 4.76
C ASN A 108 2.43 25.54 3.47
N GLN A 109 1.61 25.46 2.42
CA GLN A 109 1.83 26.23 1.18
C GLN A 109 1.64 27.75 1.35
N PHE A 110 1.07 28.21 2.48
CA PHE A 110 0.78 29.63 2.71
C PHE A 110 2.02 30.54 2.69
N PHE A 111 3.20 29.98 2.98
CA PHE A 111 4.50 30.68 2.90
C PHE A 111 5.32 30.31 1.65
N GLY A 112 4.75 29.54 0.71
CA GLY A 112 5.36 29.22 -0.59
C GLY A 112 6.52 28.24 -0.58
N PHE A 113 6.96 27.75 0.58
CA PHE A 113 8.03 26.77 0.71
C PHE A 113 7.60 25.63 1.63
N SER A 114 7.53 24.42 1.05
CA SER A 114 7.40 23.17 1.78
C SER A 114 8.58 22.28 1.40
N SER A 115 9.21 21.68 2.40
CA SER A 115 10.20 20.62 2.20
C SER A 115 9.55 19.29 1.79
N TRP A 116 8.23 19.19 1.92
CA TRP A 116 7.43 18.09 1.39
C TRP A 116 6.90 18.42 0.01
N HIS A 117 7.07 17.48 -0.92
CA HIS A 117 6.62 17.60 -2.29
C HIS A 117 5.16 17.14 -2.43
N ASP A 118 4.41 17.85 -3.25
CA ASP A 118 3.07 17.40 -3.67
C ASP A 118 3.22 16.21 -4.62
N VAL A 119 2.32 15.23 -4.48
CA VAL A 119 2.29 14.01 -5.29
C VAL A 119 0.86 13.68 -5.68
N ASP A 120 0.66 13.44 -6.96
CA ASP A 120 -0.59 12.89 -7.50
C ASP A 120 -0.40 11.39 -7.72
N LEU A 121 -1.38 10.59 -7.30
CA LEU A 121 -1.37 9.13 -7.38
C LEU A 121 -2.63 8.60 -8.06
N THR A 122 -2.45 7.64 -8.95
CA THR A 122 -3.51 6.75 -9.40
C THR A 122 -3.54 5.49 -8.53
N LEU A 123 -4.62 5.31 -7.78
CA LEU A 123 -4.91 4.09 -7.05
C LEU A 123 -5.76 3.17 -7.92
N PHE A 124 -5.16 2.13 -8.50
CA PHE A 124 -5.89 1.19 -9.35
C PHE A 124 -7.01 0.46 -8.60
N GLY A 125 -8.02 -0.02 -9.33
CA GLY A 125 -9.05 -0.89 -8.74
C GLY A 125 -8.45 -2.17 -8.17
N PHE A 126 -8.95 -2.60 -7.01
CA PHE A 126 -8.45 -3.76 -6.25
C PHE A 126 -6.93 -3.73 -6.10
N SER A 127 -6.39 -2.67 -5.50
CA SER A 127 -4.95 -2.50 -5.37
C SER A 127 -4.53 -2.00 -4.00
N ILE A 128 -3.27 -2.27 -3.68
CA ILE A 128 -2.55 -1.70 -2.55
C ILE A 128 -1.41 -0.85 -3.11
N THR A 129 -1.29 0.38 -2.62
CA THR A 129 -0.25 1.32 -3.03
C THR A 129 0.34 1.97 -1.79
N LEU A 130 1.65 1.87 -1.62
CA LEU A 130 2.43 2.60 -0.63
C LEU A 130 3.18 3.70 -1.35
N VAL A 131 3.06 4.94 -0.88
CA VAL A 131 3.95 6.04 -1.29
C VAL A 131 4.80 6.45 -0.08
N THR A 132 6.07 6.70 -0.30
CA THR A 132 6.99 7.26 0.68
C THR A 132 7.46 8.61 0.16
N LEU A 133 7.15 9.66 0.92
CA LEU A 133 7.60 11.02 0.70
C LEU A 133 8.87 11.24 1.52
N HIS A 134 9.88 11.85 0.93
CA HIS A 134 11.13 12.18 1.61
C HIS A 134 11.25 13.70 1.81
N HIS A 135 11.58 14.12 3.02
CA HIS A 135 11.75 15.51 3.40
C HIS A 135 12.94 16.13 2.64
N GLY A 136 12.69 17.19 1.87
CA GLY A 136 13.69 17.79 0.98
C GLY A 136 14.14 16.89 -0.17
N GLY A 137 13.44 15.77 -0.39
CA GLY A 137 13.75 14.75 -1.38
C GLY A 137 12.57 14.46 -2.31
N GLY A 138 12.66 13.35 -3.05
CA GLY A 138 11.59 12.91 -3.94
C GLY A 138 10.50 12.12 -3.23
N ALA A 139 9.67 11.48 -4.02
CA ALA A 139 8.72 10.49 -3.57
C ALA A 139 8.90 9.19 -4.36
N GLU A 140 8.62 8.07 -3.72
CA GLU A 140 8.65 6.76 -4.36
C GLU A 140 7.41 5.95 -3.97
N ALA A 141 6.98 5.05 -4.83
CA ALA A 141 5.78 4.27 -4.65
C ALA A 141 6.00 2.80 -4.97
N TYR A 142 5.42 1.95 -4.14
CA TYR A 142 5.25 0.53 -4.38
C TYR A 142 3.76 0.24 -4.58
N SER A 143 3.40 -0.48 -5.63
CA SER A 143 2.00 -0.83 -5.89
C SER A 143 1.83 -2.26 -6.37
N TYR A 144 0.71 -2.85 -5.99
CA TYR A 144 0.32 -4.19 -6.39
C TYR A 144 -1.19 -4.26 -6.64
N ILE A 145 -1.55 -4.65 -7.86
CA ILE A 145 -2.95 -4.93 -8.24
C ILE A 145 -3.21 -6.40 -7.94
N VAL A 146 -4.19 -6.67 -7.07
CA VAL A 146 -4.49 -8.05 -6.72
C VAL A 146 -5.30 -8.73 -7.82
N PRO A 147 -5.05 -10.01 -8.12
CA PRO A 147 -5.82 -10.73 -9.11
C PRO A 147 -7.25 -11.00 -8.59
N ASN A 148 -8.25 -10.59 -9.36
CA ASN A 148 -9.66 -10.86 -9.08
C ASN A 148 -10.09 -12.30 -9.48
N SER A 149 -9.15 -13.12 -9.92
CA SER A 149 -9.32 -14.53 -10.30
C SER A 149 -8.11 -15.35 -9.82
N ASN A 150 -8.20 -16.68 -9.92
CA ASN A 150 -7.07 -17.55 -9.62
C ASN A 150 -6.07 -17.48 -10.78
N VAL A 151 -4.90 -16.88 -10.55
CA VAL A 151 -3.83 -16.77 -11.55
C VAL A 151 -2.65 -17.63 -11.14
N PRO A 152 -2.05 -18.40 -12.07
CA PRO A 152 -0.89 -19.26 -11.77
C PRO A 152 0.41 -18.45 -11.59
N ASN A 153 0.49 -17.29 -12.24
CA ASN A 153 1.65 -16.40 -12.18
C ASN A 153 1.26 -15.09 -11.50
N LEU A 154 1.92 -14.78 -10.39
CA LEU A 154 1.74 -13.51 -9.70
C LEU A 154 2.54 -12.42 -10.38
N ALA A 155 1.88 -11.29 -10.63
CA ALA A 155 2.57 -10.08 -11.03
C ALA A 155 3.62 -9.68 -9.97
N PRO A 156 4.77 -9.14 -10.39
CA PRO A 156 5.74 -8.55 -9.47
C PRO A 156 5.15 -7.32 -8.79
N LEU A 157 5.75 -6.93 -7.66
CA LEU A 157 5.50 -5.63 -7.05
C LEU A 157 6.04 -4.53 -7.99
N LEU A 158 5.23 -3.53 -8.28
CA LEU A 158 5.64 -2.41 -9.13
C LEU A 158 6.27 -1.31 -8.27
N TYR A 159 7.47 -0.88 -8.62
CA TYR A 159 8.16 0.26 -8.03
C TYR A 159 8.22 1.42 -9.01
N THR A 160 7.93 2.63 -8.53
CA THR A 160 8.17 3.87 -9.28
C THR A 160 8.73 4.98 -8.39
N VAL A 161 9.58 5.82 -8.96
CA VAL A 161 9.96 7.12 -8.38
C VAL A 161 8.99 8.16 -8.93
N CYS A 162 8.18 8.77 -8.06
CA CYS A 162 7.16 9.74 -8.48
C CYS A 162 7.80 11.08 -8.87
N GLY A 163 7.44 11.59 -10.04
CA GLY A 163 7.79 12.94 -10.50
C GLY A 163 6.75 14.01 -10.09
N LYS A 164 7.05 15.28 -10.38
CA LYS A 164 6.04 16.35 -10.38
C LYS A 164 5.23 16.25 -11.68
N ASN A 165 3.90 16.25 -11.55
CA ASN A 165 2.87 16.07 -12.58
C ASN A 165 2.44 14.61 -12.77
N LEU A 166 1.12 14.40 -12.92
CA LEU A 166 0.50 13.18 -13.43
C LEU A 166 1.36 12.62 -14.58
N ASP A 167 2.13 11.58 -14.28
CA ASP A 167 2.95 10.90 -15.29
C ASP A 167 1.97 10.44 -16.40
N PRO A 168 2.26 10.70 -17.70
CA PRO A 168 1.51 10.08 -18.80
C PRO A 168 1.33 8.55 -18.64
N LEU A 169 2.19 7.92 -17.84
CA LEU A 169 2.18 6.51 -17.46
C LEU A 169 1.34 6.19 -16.21
N ALA A 170 0.62 7.14 -15.61
CA ALA A 170 -0.22 6.96 -14.42
C ALA A 170 -1.39 5.97 -14.62
N ASN A 171 -1.57 5.45 -15.85
CA ASN A 171 -2.49 4.36 -16.18
C ASN A 171 -1.87 2.96 -16.08
N VAL A 172 -0.54 2.89 -15.93
CA VAL A 172 0.27 1.66 -15.85
C VAL A 172 1.04 1.60 -14.52
N LYS A 173 1.35 2.76 -13.95
CA LYS A 173 2.09 2.96 -12.70
C LYS A 173 1.32 3.94 -11.79
N PRO A 174 1.54 3.94 -10.46
CA PRO A 174 0.79 4.82 -9.55
C PRO A 174 1.15 6.31 -9.75
N CYS A 175 2.38 6.53 -10.21
CA CYS A 175 3.10 7.73 -10.60
C CYS A 175 4.33 7.19 -11.38
#